data_AF-A0A7V9L939-F1
#
_entry.id   AF-A0A7V9L939-F1
#
_cell.length_a   1.000
_cell.length_b   1.000
_cell.length_c   1.000
_cell.angle_alpha   90.00
_cell.angle_beta   90.00
_cell.angle_gamma   90.00
#
_symmetry.space_group_name_H-M   'P 1'
#
loop_
_entity.id
_entity.type
_entity.pdbx_description
1 polymer ?
#
loop_
_entity_poly.entity_id
_entity_poly.type
_entity_poly.pdbx_seq_one_letter_code
_entity_poly.pdbx_strand_id
1 'polypeptide(L)'
;LHRDLDRAAERWPEHAFLRRFRAPSWAIARQEIERVLADLILVRGPYARALCLEDGIAASRLAPLPLPPAPTIAAPLVRTGRIRLAGLAAARHGIDTALAAARQLGVTLVVRTGEGTEPADLATQPDVAACDDPSGVPVDAIVCPAICETYASELRTTGIPVIASPMASADGRGPDPYDVSAFAAAISAAVARPVDPLPSIAPLLAAFA
;
A
#
# COMPACT_ATOMS: atom_id res chain seq x y z
N LEU A 1 13.03 -3.61 5.53
CA LEU A 1 12.05 -4.65 5.92
C LEU A 1 12.26 -5.20 7.33
N HIS A 2 13.27 -6.04 7.61
CA HIS A 2 13.41 -6.63 8.96
C HIS A 2 13.59 -5.59 10.06
N ARG A 3 14.48 -4.61 9.85
CA ARG A 3 14.63 -3.45 10.74
C ARG A 3 13.31 -2.67 10.94
N ASP A 4 12.47 -2.58 9.92
CA ASP A 4 11.17 -1.89 10.01
C ASP A 4 10.18 -2.70 10.83
N LEU A 5 10.15 -4.02 10.65
CA LEU A 5 9.33 -4.95 11.42
C LEU A 5 9.76 -4.99 12.89
N ASP A 6 11.06 -4.94 13.18
CA ASP A 6 11.57 -4.87 14.55
C ASP A 6 11.15 -3.58 15.25
N ARG A 7 11.34 -2.42 14.59
CA ARG A 7 10.86 -1.12 15.12
C ARG A 7 9.35 -1.10 15.32
N ALA A 8 8.59 -1.67 14.38
CA ALA A 8 7.14 -1.79 14.49
C ALA A 8 6.74 -2.68 15.67
N ALA A 9 7.42 -3.81 15.87
CA ALA A 9 7.16 -4.72 16.99
C ALA A 9 7.51 -4.12 18.36
N GLU A 10 8.54 -3.26 18.43
CA GLU A 10 8.85 -2.47 19.63
C GLU A 10 7.73 -1.47 19.96
N ARG A 11 7.16 -0.84 18.92
CA ARG A 11 6.07 0.13 19.10
C ARG A 11 4.74 -0.54 19.47
N TRP A 12 4.45 -1.70 18.89
CA TRP A 12 3.21 -2.43 19.12
C TRP A 12 3.44 -3.91 19.40
N PRO A 13 3.89 -4.23 20.62
CA PRO A 13 4.22 -5.59 21.00
C PRO A 13 2.99 -6.53 21.00
N GLU A 14 1.77 -5.99 21.01
CA GLU A 14 0.50 -6.72 21.06
C GLU A 14 0.06 -7.34 19.72
N HIS A 15 0.55 -6.86 18.58
CA HIS A 15 0.23 -7.44 17.27
C HIS A 15 0.89 -8.80 17.09
N ALA A 16 0.09 -9.85 16.92
CA ALA A 16 0.60 -11.20 16.72
C ALA A 16 1.37 -11.32 15.39
N PHE A 17 0.98 -10.56 14.37
CA PHE A 17 1.66 -10.48 13.10
C PHE A 17 3.12 -10.03 13.30
N LEU A 18 3.32 -8.89 13.95
CA LEU A 18 4.64 -8.30 14.17
C LEU A 18 5.52 -9.18 15.06
N ARG A 19 4.94 -9.95 15.99
CA ARG A 19 5.69 -10.93 16.78
C ARG A 19 6.09 -12.17 15.98
N ARG A 20 5.16 -12.72 15.19
CA ARG A 20 5.26 -14.07 14.59
C ARG A 20 5.99 -14.08 13.25
N PHE A 21 5.85 -13.04 12.43
CA PHE A 21 6.36 -13.01 11.06
C PHE A 21 7.73 -12.33 10.93
N ARG A 22 8.51 -12.33 12.02
CA ARG A 22 9.92 -11.92 11.99
C ARG A 22 10.79 -13.03 11.42
N ALA A 23 11.75 -12.67 10.59
CA ALA A 23 12.72 -13.62 10.10
C ALA A 23 13.63 -14.08 11.25
N PRO A 24 13.97 -15.37 11.32
CA PRO A 24 14.94 -15.84 12.31
C PRO A 24 16.32 -15.24 12.02
N SER A 25 17.14 -15.08 13.06
CA SER A 25 18.46 -14.42 12.98
C SER A 25 19.39 -15.02 11.92
N TRP A 26 19.35 -16.35 11.72
CA TRP A 26 20.14 -17.02 10.69
C TRP A 26 19.72 -16.63 9.26
N ALA A 27 18.43 -16.35 9.03
CA ALA A 27 17.93 -15.94 7.72
C ALA A 27 18.33 -14.49 7.43
N ILE A 28 18.30 -13.63 8.46
CA ILE A 28 18.77 -12.26 8.37
C ILE A 28 20.28 -12.24 8.04
N ALA A 29 21.08 -12.97 8.81
CA ALA A 29 22.53 -13.05 8.60
C ALA A 29 22.86 -13.57 7.19
N ARG A 30 22.14 -14.59 6.71
CA ARG A 30 22.29 -15.09 5.34
C ARG A 30 21.99 -14.02 4.30
N GLN A 31 20.88 -13.29 4.44
CA GLN A 31 20.52 -12.21 3.51
C GLN A 31 21.53 -11.06 3.54
N GLU A 32 22.11 -10.76 4.70
CA GLU A 32 23.17 -9.76 4.81
C GLU A 32 24.43 -10.19 4.06
N ILE A 33 24.83 -11.47 4.16
CA ILE A 33 25.94 -12.02 3.39
C ILE A 33 25.65 -11.94 1.88
N GLU A 34 24.47 -12.38 1.45
CA GLU A 34 24.05 -12.32 0.05
C GLU A 34 24.09 -10.88 -0.48
N ARG A 35 23.63 -9.91 0.31
CA ARG A 35 23.66 -8.48 -0.03
C ARG A 35 25.09 -7.94 -0.18
N VAL A 36 26.01 -8.32 0.69
CA VAL A 36 27.42 -7.87 0.63
C VAL A 36 28.09 -8.38 -0.63
N LEU A 37 27.85 -9.65 -0.98
CA LEU A 37 28.47 -10.33 -2.12
C LEU A 37 27.83 -9.99 -3.48
N ALA A 38 26.61 -9.46 -3.51
CA ALA A 38 25.91 -9.18 -4.76
C ALA A 38 26.57 -8.07 -5.59
N ASP A 39 26.83 -8.30 -6.87
CA ASP A 39 27.32 -7.24 -7.78
C ASP A 39 26.27 -6.12 -7.97
N LEU A 40 25.00 -6.52 -7.98
CA LEU A 40 23.84 -5.65 -8.20
C LEU A 40 22.72 -5.99 -7.22
N ILE A 41 22.10 -4.96 -6.64
CA ILE A 41 20.95 -5.08 -5.75
C ILE A 41 19.74 -4.47 -6.45
N LEU A 42 18.70 -5.30 -6.63
CA LEU A 42 17.42 -4.88 -7.19
C LEU A 42 16.52 -4.34 -6.09
N VAL A 43 16.15 -3.06 -6.17
CA VAL A 43 15.32 -2.36 -5.18
C VAL A 43 13.90 -2.18 -5.70
N ARG A 44 12.89 -2.42 -4.86
CA ARG A 44 11.48 -2.37 -5.27
C ARG A 44 10.96 -0.96 -5.49
N GLY A 45 11.48 0.01 -4.75
CA GLY A 45 11.05 1.39 -4.82
C GLY A 45 12.02 2.39 -4.18
N PRO A 46 11.67 3.68 -4.16
CA PRO A 46 12.56 4.74 -3.68
C PRO A 46 12.91 4.60 -2.20
N TYR A 47 11.98 4.14 -1.36
CA TYR A 47 12.24 3.96 0.07
C TYR A 47 13.37 2.95 0.32
N ALA A 48 13.28 1.76 -0.29
CA ALA A 48 14.34 0.75 -0.21
C ALA A 48 15.67 1.26 -0.79
N ARG A 49 15.62 2.03 -1.88
CA ARG A 49 16.80 2.67 -2.49
C ARG A 49 17.46 3.64 -1.52
N ALA A 50 16.69 4.49 -0.85
CA ALA A 50 17.20 5.46 0.12
C ALA A 50 17.89 4.75 1.30
N LEU A 51 17.25 3.72 1.86
CA LEU A 51 17.85 2.91 2.93
C LEU A 51 19.17 2.25 2.50
N CYS A 52 19.26 1.74 1.26
CA CYS A 52 20.51 1.15 0.76
C CYS A 52 21.64 2.19 0.66
N LEU A 53 21.32 3.41 0.23
CA LEU A 53 22.30 4.51 0.15
C LEU A 53 22.75 4.94 1.55
N GLU A 54 21.83 5.02 2.51
CA GLU A 54 22.13 5.30 3.92
C GLU A 54 23.02 4.23 4.54
N ASP A 55 22.82 2.95 4.17
CA ASP A 55 23.67 1.83 4.55
C ASP A 55 25.02 1.79 3.80
N GLY A 56 25.33 2.83 3.01
CA GLY A 56 26.62 3.00 2.31
C GLY A 56 26.76 2.19 1.02
N ILE A 57 25.68 1.61 0.47
CA ILE A 57 25.74 0.94 -0.82
C ILE A 57 25.89 1.99 -1.92
N ALA A 58 26.89 1.81 -2.79
CA ALA A 58 27.11 2.70 -3.93
C ALA A 58 25.90 2.70 -4.88
N ALA A 59 25.48 3.89 -5.33
CA ALA A 59 24.34 4.04 -6.24
C ALA A 59 24.48 3.24 -7.55
N SER A 60 25.71 3.01 -8.02
CA SER A 60 26.01 2.20 -9.20
C SER A 60 25.68 0.71 -9.03
N ARG A 61 25.54 0.22 -7.79
CA ARG A 61 25.14 -1.15 -7.46
C ARG A 61 23.63 -1.30 -7.25
N LEU A 62 22.85 -0.25 -7.46
CA LEU A 62 21.40 -0.26 -7.25
C LEU A 62 20.67 -0.13 -8.59
N ALA A 63 19.75 -1.06 -8.85
CA ALA A 63 18.83 -0.96 -9.99
C ALA A 63 17.38 -1.19 -9.56
N PRO A 64 16.40 -0.56 -10.22
CA PRO A 64 14.99 -0.87 -9.97
C PRO A 64 14.71 -2.35 -10.26
N LEU A 65 13.91 -2.98 -9.41
CA LEU A 65 13.35 -4.30 -9.69
C LEU A 65 12.42 -4.20 -10.92
N PRO A 66 12.59 -5.04 -11.96
CA PRO A 66 11.64 -5.12 -13.06
C PRO A 66 10.27 -5.59 -12.56
N LEU A 67 9.21 -4.89 -12.93
CA LEU A 67 7.87 -5.14 -12.43
C LEU A 67 6.89 -5.34 -13.58
N PRO A 68 5.85 -6.18 -13.40
CA PRO A 68 4.79 -6.28 -14.37
C PRO A 68 4.04 -4.94 -14.49
N PRO A 69 3.37 -4.70 -15.64
CA PRO A 69 2.59 -3.50 -15.88
C PRO A 69 1.63 -3.18 -14.73
N ALA A 70 1.40 -1.89 -14.53
CA ALA A 70 0.41 -1.39 -13.59
C ALA A 70 -0.98 -1.95 -13.94
N PRO A 71 -1.73 -2.51 -12.97
CA PRO A 71 -3.11 -2.87 -13.21
C PRO A 71 -3.95 -1.59 -13.32
N THR A 72 -4.71 -1.46 -14.41
CA THR A 72 -5.68 -0.37 -14.56
C THR A 72 -6.98 -0.74 -13.87
N ILE A 73 -7.47 0.13 -12.98
CA ILE A 73 -8.79 -0.02 -12.37
C ILE A 73 -9.68 1.11 -12.88
N ALA A 74 -10.84 0.77 -13.39
CA ALA A 74 -11.80 1.76 -13.83
C ALA A 74 -12.24 2.63 -12.64
N ALA A 75 -12.15 3.94 -12.80
CA ALA A 75 -12.74 4.88 -11.87
C ALA A 75 -14.25 4.60 -11.78
N PRO A 76 -14.84 4.50 -10.59
CA PRO A 76 -16.28 4.33 -10.49
C PRO A 76 -16.98 5.61 -10.99
N LEU A 77 -18.08 5.44 -11.73
CA LEU A 77 -18.87 6.56 -12.27
C LEU A 77 -19.56 7.37 -11.17
N VAL A 78 -19.78 6.75 -10.01
CA VAL A 78 -20.38 7.36 -8.81
C VAL A 78 -19.59 6.92 -7.58
N ARG A 79 -19.64 7.73 -6.52
CA ARG A 79 -19.03 7.36 -5.24
C ARG A 79 -19.56 6.03 -4.75
N THR A 80 -18.64 5.16 -4.38
CA THR A 80 -18.94 3.84 -3.84
C THR A 80 -19.06 3.86 -2.33
N GLY A 81 -18.43 4.85 -1.66
CA GLY A 81 -18.27 4.85 -0.21
C GLY A 81 -17.33 3.75 0.26
N ARG A 82 -16.41 3.31 -0.62
CA ARG A 82 -15.49 2.19 -0.37
C ARG A 82 -14.06 2.61 -0.66
N ILE A 83 -13.14 2.21 0.19
CA ILE A 83 -11.69 2.30 -0.05
C ILE A 83 -11.08 0.91 0.06
N ARG A 84 -9.97 0.66 -0.64
CA ARG A 84 -9.29 -0.64 -0.62
C ARG A 84 -7.94 -0.56 0.06
N LEU A 85 -7.66 -1.46 1.00
CA LEU A 85 -6.30 -1.66 1.49
C LEU A 85 -5.46 -2.37 0.42
N ALA A 86 -4.29 -1.81 0.08
CA ALA A 86 -3.32 -2.48 -0.79
C ALA A 86 -2.63 -3.64 -0.06
N GLY A 87 -2.59 -4.82 -0.68
CA GLY A 87 -2.01 -6.03 -0.10
C GLY A 87 -2.94 -6.74 0.89
N LEU A 88 -2.34 -7.54 1.78
CA LEU A 88 -3.07 -8.30 2.82
C LEU A 88 -3.47 -7.43 4.00
N ALA A 89 -4.56 -7.78 4.66
CA ALA A 89 -5.04 -7.17 5.91
C ALA A 89 -4.14 -7.49 7.12
N ALA A 90 -2.88 -7.06 7.09
CA ALA A 90 -1.87 -7.36 8.10
C ALA A 90 -1.26 -6.06 8.64
N ALA A 91 -0.75 -6.11 9.89
CA ALA A 91 -0.14 -4.98 10.57
C ALA A 91 0.91 -4.24 9.71
N ARG A 92 1.78 -4.96 8.99
CA ARG A 92 2.81 -4.36 8.12
C ARG A 92 2.27 -3.48 6.99
N HIS A 93 1.04 -3.72 6.54
CA HIS A 93 0.37 -2.90 5.52
C HIS A 93 -0.45 -1.76 6.14
N GLY A 94 -0.45 -1.65 7.48
CA GLY A 94 -1.12 -0.61 8.23
C GLY A 94 -2.63 -0.79 8.34
N ILE A 95 -3.09 -2.03 8.49
CA ILE A 95 -4.53 -2.33 8.61
C ILE A 95 -5.21 -1.48 9.69
N ASP A 96 -4.57 -1.24 10.84
CA ASP A 96 -5.16 -0.46 11.93
C ASP A 96 -5.38 1.00 11.54
N THR A 97 -4.39 1.63 10.89
CA THR A 97 -4.50 3.00 10.38
C THR A 97 -5.57 3.09 9.29
N ALA A 98 -5.60 2.12 8.36
CA ALA A 98 -6.58 2.08 7.29
C ALA A 98 -8.01 1.94 7.83
N LEU A 99 -8.21 1.05 8.81
CA LEU A 99 -9.49 0.79 9.45
C LEU A 99 -9.95 2.01 10.26
N ALA A 100 -9.06 2.61 11.06
CA ALA A 100 -9.38 3.81 11.81
C ALA A 100 -9.73 5.00 10.90
N ALA A 101 -9.00 5.18 9.80
CA ALA A 101 -9.30 6.22 8.81
C ALA A 101 -10.64 5.96 8.10
N ALA A 102 -10.94 4.71 7.74
CA ALA A 102 -12.22 4.33 7.13
C ALA A 102 -13.40 4.67 8.05
N ARG A 103 -13.29 4.33 9.34
CA ARG A 103 -14.27 4.67 10.38
C ARG A 103 -14.48 6.15 10.54
N GLN A 104 -13.39 6.91 10.62
CA GLN A 104 -13.45 8.37 10.73
C GLN A 104 -14.17 9.01 9.55
N LEU A 105 -14.04 8.43 8.36
CA LEU A 105 -14.69 8.91 7.13
C LEU A 105 -16.09 8.33 6.90
N GLY A 106 -16.52 7.35 7.70
CA GLY A 106 -17.79 6.64 7.51
C GLY A 106 -17.86 5.84 6.19
N VAL A 107 -16.73 5.30 5.72
CA VAL A 107 -16.63 4.50 4.49
C VAL A 107 -16.31 3.04 4.80
N THR A 108 -16.63 2.13 3.88
CA THR A 108 -16.29 0.72 3.99
C THR A 108 -14.83 0.46 3.57
N LEU A 109 -14.10 -0.31 4.37
CA LEU A 109 -12.76 -0.79 4.01
C LEU A 109 -12.84 -2.16 3.34
N VAL A 110 -12.46 -2.22 2.06
CA VAL A 110 -12.30 -3.47 1.31
C VAL A 110 -10.91 -4.03 1.58
N VAL A 111 -10.83 -5.27 2.05
CA VAL A 111 -9.57 -5.90 2.45
C VAL A 111 -9.39 -7.29 1.86
N ARG A 112 -8.14 -7.69 1.65
CA ARG A 112 -7.77 -9.07 1.35
C ARG A 112 -7.33 -9.79 2.61
N THR A 113 -8.09 -10.79 3.03
CA THR A 113 -7.72 -11.64 4.17
C THR A 113 -6.70 -12.70 3.75
N GLY A 114 -5.92 -13.21 4.69
CA GLY A 114 -4.91 -14.22 4.43
C GLY A 114 -4.12 -14.58 5.69
N GLU A 115 -2.96 -15.20 5.49
CA GLU A 115 -2.07 -15.48 6.61
C GLU A 115 -1.63 -14.19 7.29
N GLY A 116 -1.80 -14.14 8.61
CA GLY A 116 -1.42 -12.98 9.40
C GLY A 116 -2.45 -11.84 9.37
N THR A 117 -3.70 -12.12 8.98
CA THR A 117 -4.79 -11.15 9.08
C THR A 117 -5.03 -10.72 10.52
N GLU A 118 -5.11 -9.41 10.73
CA GLU A 118 -5.41 -8.79 12.02
C GLU A 118 -6.34 -7.58 11.86
N PRO A 119 -7.23 -7.33 12.84
CA PRO A 119 -7.55 -8.19 13.98
C PRO A 119 -8.27 -9.49 13.56
N ALA A 120 -8.35 -10.48 14.46
CA ALA A 120 -8.88 -11.82 14.13
C ALA A 120 -10.37 -11.80 13.75
N ASP A 121 -11.12 -10.81 14.23
CA ASP A 121 -12.53 -10.60 13.95
C ASP A 121 -12.77 -9.67 12.75
N LEU A 122 -11.71 -9.21 12.06
CA LEU A 122 -11.79 -8.18 11.02
C LEU A 122 -12.88 -8.44 9.97
N ALA A 123 -13.02 -9.67 9.49
CA ALA A 123 -14.01 -10.04 8.48
C ALA A 123 -15.48 -9.97 8.97
N THR A 124 -15.70 -9.90 10.28
CA THR A 124 -17.02 -9.80 10.90
C THR A 124 -17.42 -8.37 11.24
N GLN A 125 -16.50 -7.42 11.06
CA GLN A 125 -16.76 -6.02 11.41
C GLN A 125 -17.66 -5.36 10.34
N PRO A 126 -18.66 -4.57 10.75
CA PRO A 126 -19.71 -4.07 9.86
C PRO A 126 -19.19 -3.06 8.81
N ASP A 127 -18.06 -2.43 9.08
CA ASP A 127 -17.39 -1.44 8.24
C ASP A 127 -16.29 -2.05 7.34
N VAL A 128 -16.21 -3.38 7.28
CA VAL A 128 -15.21 -4.13 6.52
C VAL A 128 -15.87 -5.04 5.50
N ALA A 129 -15.34 -5.04 4.28
CA ALA A 129 -15.68 -5.98 3.23
C ALA A 129 -14.46 -6.87 2.92
N ALA A 130 -14.43 -8.08 3.47
CA ALA A 130 -13.41 -9.06 3.17
C ALA A 130 -13.64 -9.69 1.79
N CYS A 131 -12.58 -9.74 0.97
CA CYS A 131 -12.63 -10.31 -0.38
C CYS A 131 -11.28 -10.95 -0.74
N ASP A 132 -11.29 -12.21 -1.19
CA ASP A 132 -10.06 -12.93 -1.56
C ASP A 132 -9.38 -12.33 -2.79
N ASP A 133 -10.18 -11.88 -3.76
CA ASP A 133 -9.73 -11.10 -4.91
C ASP A 133 -10.48 -9.76 -4.96
N PRO A 134 -9.94 -8.71 -4.30
CA PRO A 134 -10.60 -7.43 -4.28
C PRO A 134 -10.53 -6.72 -5.65
N SER A 135 -9.79 -7.22 -6.65
CA SER A 135 -9.50 -6.48 -7.89
C SER A 135 -10.74 -5.96 -8.60
N GLY A 136 -11.80 -6.78 -8.68
CA GLY A 136 -13.08 -6.44 -9.32
C GLY A 136 -14.05 -5.61 -8.48
N VAL A 137 -13.74 -5.31 -7.21
CA VAL A 137 -14.64 -4.53 -6.34
C VAL A 137 -14.46 -3.03 -6.60
N PRO A 138 -15.49 -2.30 -7.07
CA PRO A 138 -15.37 -0.86 -7.30
C PRO A 138 -15.07 -0.12 -5.99
N VAL A 139 -14.04 0.74 -6.00
CA VAL A 139 -13.60 1.55 -4.86
C VAL A 139 -13.26 2.97 -5.29
N ASP A 140 -13.39 3.92 -4.37
CA ASP A 140 -13.09 5.32 -4.60
C ASP A 140 -11.60 5.63 -4.50
N ALA A 141 -10.84 4.80 -3.78
CA ALA A 141 -9.39 4.93 -3.61
C ALA A 141 -8.74 3.61 -3.17
N ILE A 142 -7.43 3.51 -3.43
CA ILE A 142 -6.54 2.51 -2.80
C ILE A 142 -5.74 3.21 -1.71
N VAL A 143 -5.60 2.56 -0.55
CA VAL A 143 -4.84 3.07 0.60
C VAL A 143 -3.77 2.08 1.03
N CYS A 144 -2.62 2.59 1.46
CA CYS A 144 -1.52 1.77 1.98
C CYS A 144 -0.72 2.55 3.03
N PRO A 145 -1.22 2.64 4.27
CA PRO A 145 -0.50 3.21 5.41
C PRO A 145 0.58 2.25 5.94
N ALA A 146 1.43 1.74 5.06
CA ALA A 146 2.41 0.75 5.43
C ALA A 146 3.45 1.29 6.41
N ILE A 147 3.69 0.51 7.46
CA ILE A 147 4.67 0.80 8.50
C ILE A 147 6.06 0.20 8.17
N CYS A 148 6.13 -0.59 7.10
CA CYS A 148 7.34 -1.21 6.59
C CYS A 148 7.40 -1.06 5.06
N GLU A 149 8.58 -1.28 4.48
CA GLU A 149 8.70 -1.38 3.02
C GLU A 149 7.67 -2.39 2.46
N THR A 150 6.84 -1.91 1.54
CA THR A 150 5.86 -2.72 0.82
C THR A 150 5.75 -2.27 -0.61
N TYR A 151 5.35 -3.20 -1.47
CA TYR A 151 5.30 -2.98 -2.90
C TYR A 151 4.18 -3.81 -3.56
N ALA A 152 2.98 -3.72 -2.97
CA ALA A 152 1.77 -4.35 -3.51
C ALA A 152 1.50 -3.84 -4.94
N SER A 153 0.98 -4.71 -5.82
CA SER A 153 0.67 -4.36 -7.21
C SER A 153 -0.29 -3.18 -7.33
N GLU A 154 -1.23 -3.08 -6.40
CA GLU A 154 -2.27 -2.05 -6.29
C GLU A 154 -1.68 -0.64 -6.13
N LEU A 155 -0.45 -0.53 -5.62
CA LEU A 155 0.22 0.77 -5.47
C LEU A 155 0.60 1.41 -6.80
N ARG A 156 0.68 0.60 -7.85
CA ARG A 156 0.98 1.07 -9.21
C ARG A 156 -0.30 1.32 -10.01
N THR A 157 -1.47 1.09 -9.44
CA THR A 157 -2.74 1.20 -10.15
C THR A 157 -2.94 2.61 -10.72
N THR A 158 -3.52 2.65 -11.93
CA THR A 158 -3.99 3.87 -12.57
C THR A 158 -5.52 3.87 -12.63
N GLY A 159 -6.10 5.07 -12.76
CA GLY A 159 -7.55 5.26 -12.88
C GLY A 159 -8.27 5.63 -11.57
N ILE A 160 -7.71 5.27 -10.41
CA ILE A 160 -8.20 5.70 -9.09
C ILE A 160 -7.05 6.25 -8.24
N PRO A 161 -7.32 7.17 -7.30
CA PRO A 161 -6.28 7.68 -6.42
C PRO A 161 -5.68 6.58 -5.54
N VAL A 162 -4.36 6.61 -5.40
CA VAL A 162 -3.59 5.76 -4.48
C VAL A 162 -3.00 6.67 -3.40
N ILE A 163 -3.31 6.39 -2.14
CA ILE A 163 -2.80 7.10 -0.96
C ILE A 163 -1.90 6.15 -0.19
N ALA A 164 -0.60 6.42 -0.21
CA ALA A 164 0.41 5.53 0.36
C ALA A 164 1.30 6.28 1.35
N SER A 165 1.79 5.58 2.37
CA SER A 165 2.86 6.06 3.26
C SER A 165 4.18 6.22 2.50
N PRO A 166 5.16 6.98 3.02
CA PRO A 166 6.51 7.05 2.47
C PRO A 166 7.17 5.68 2.20
N MET A 167 6.87 4.66 3.01
CA MET A 167 7.43 3.31 2.88
C MET A 167 6.85 2.50 1.70
N ALA A 168 5.75 2.97 1.12
CA ALA A 168 4.97 2.28 0.09
C ALA A 168 4.87 3.09 -1.21
N SER A 169 5.01 4.42 -1.14
CA SER A 169 4.80 5.29 -2.29
C SER A 169 5.93 5.24 -3.31
N ALA A 170 5.56 5.52 -4.56
CA ALA A 170 6.47 5.52 -5.70
C ALA A 170 7.47 6.70 -5.70
N ASP A 171 7.29 7.70 -4.82
CA ASP A 171 8.16 8.86 -4.66
C ASP A 171 8.75 9.00 -3.25
N GLY A 172 8.45 8.06 -2.35
CA GLY A 172 8.88 8.11 -0.95
C GLY A 172 8.19 9.18 -0.12
N ARG A 173 7.08 9.75 -0.59
CA ARG A 173 6.27 10.76 0.13
C ARG A 173 4.90 10.22 0.50
N GLY A 174 4.22 10.90 1.41
CA GLY A 174 2.86 10.53 1.83
C GLY A 174 2.58 10.89 3.27
N PRO A 175 1.36 10.62 3.76
CA PRO A 175 1.03 10.81 5.16
C PRO A 175 1.83 9.84 6.04
N ASP A 176 2.10 10.23 7.27
CA ASP A 176 2.71 9.35 8.27
C ASP A 176 1.77 8.15 8.52
N PRO A 177 2.24 6.89 8.36
CA PRO A 177 1.41 5.70 8.61
C PRO A 177 0.87 5.60 10.04
N TYR A 178 1.39 6.37 10.98
CA TYR A 178 0.92 6.44 12.36
C TYR A 178 -0.09 7.57 12.61
N ASP A 179 -0.30 8.47 11.65
CA ASP A 179 -1.24 9.59 11.77
C ASP A 179 -2.53 9.26 11.00
N VAL A 180 -3.49 8.70 11.74
CA VAL A 180 -4.84 8.36 11.22
C VAL A 180 -5.53 9.59 10.63
N SER A 181 -5.40 10.76 11.26
CA SER A 181 -6.07 11.98 10.80
C SER A 181 -5.46 12.49 9.50
N ALA A 182 -4.14 12.44 9.36
CA ALA A 182 -3.46 12.79 8.11
C ALA A 182 -3.86 11.83 6.98
N PHE A 183 -3.98 10.53 7.26
CA PHE A 183 -4.46 9.55 6.28
C PHE A 183 -5.91 9.82 5.88
N ALA A 184 -6.82 10.02 6.85
CA ALA A 184 -8.22 10.32 6.58
C ALA A 184 -8.37 11.61 5.75
N ALA A 185 -7.62 12.65 6.07
CA ALA A 185 -7.60 13.90 5.31
C ALA A 185 -7.09 13.71 3.87
N ALA A 186 -6.01 12.95 3.69
CA ALA A 186 -5.47 12.64 2.37
C ALA A 186 -6.46 11.83 1.52
N ILE A 187 -7.13 10.84 2.11
CA ILE A 187 -8.19 10.07 1.45
C ILE A 187 -9.32 11.01 1.05
N SER A 188 -9.86 11.80 1.98
CA SER A 188 -10.96 12.73 1.70
C SER A 188 -10.62 13.71 0.58
N ALA A 189 -9.40 14.27 0.58
CA ALA A 189 -8.95 15.22 -0.44
C ALA A 189 -8.76 14.56 -1.81
N ALA A 190 -8.23 13.33 -1.86
CA ALA A 190 -8.01 12.59 -3.09
C ALA A 190 -9.33 12.11 -3.70
N VAL A 191 -10.22 11.61 -2.84
CA VAL A 191 -11.58 11.22 -3.19
C VAL A 191 -12.28 12.46 -3.73
N ALA A 192 -12.42 13.56 -3.00
CA ALA A 192 -13.20 14.75 -3.39
C ALA A 192 -12.84 15.42 -4.74
N ARG A 193 -11.67 15.15 -5.34
CA ARG A 193 -11.36 15.68 -6.67
C ARG A 193 -12.40 15.18 -7.69
N PRO A 194 -12.98 16.08 -8.51
CA PRO A 194 -13.85 15.64 -9.59
C PRO A 194 -13.06 14.72 -10.52
N VAL A 195 -13.68 13.59 -10.88
CA VAL A 195 -13.20 12.78 -12.00
C VAL A 195 -13.29 13.69 -13.22
N ASP A 196 -12.17 13.94 -13.91
CA ASP A 196 -12.19 14.73 -15.14
C ASP A 196 -13.31 14.16 -16.03
N PRO A 197 -14.24 15.00 -16.53
CA PRO A 197 -15.28 14.51 -17.41
C PRO A 197 -14.62 13.77 -18.56
N LEU A 198 -15.16 12.60 -18.91
CA LEU A 198 -14.70 11.85 -20.08
C LEU A 198 -14.51 12.83 -21.25
N PRO A 199 -13.40 12.73 -22.00
CA PRO A 199 -13.21 13.60 -23.16
C PRO A 199 -14.46 13.50 -24.02
N SER A 200 -15.04 14.66 -24.34
CA SER A 200 -16.26 14.74 -25.13
C SER A 200 -16.13 13.85 -26.37
N ILE A 201 -17.08 12.93 -26.56
CA ILE A 201 -17.18 12.10 -27.77
C ILE A 201 -17.89 12.84 -28.92
N ALA A 202 -18.35 14.08 -28.70
CA ALA A 202 -18.96 14.91 -29.73
C ALA A 202 -18.10 15.07 -31.00
N PRO A 203 -16.77 15.31 -30.94
CA PRO A 203 -15.93 15.36 -32.14
C PRO A 203 -15.80 14.00 -32.85
N LEU A 204 -15.92 12.88 -32.13
CA LEU A 204 -15.93 11.54 -32.72
C LEU A 204 -17.24 11.28 -33.49
N LEU A 205 -18.39 11.71 -32.95
CA LEU A 205 -19.69 11.56 -33.62
C LEU A 205 -19.83 12.47 -34.84
N ALA A 206 -19.23 13.67 -34.80
CA ALA A 206 -19.22 14.59 -35.94
C ALA A 206 -18.37 14.10 -37.13
N ALA A 207 -17.46 13.15 -36.92
CA ALA A 207 -16.65 12.55 -37.99
C ALA A 207 -17.36 11.38 -38.72
N PHE A 208 -18.50 10.92 -38.22
CA PHE A 208 -19.32 9.86 -38.82
C PHE A 208 -20.67 10.35 -39.37
N ALA A 209 -20.91 11.66 -39.38
CA ALA A 209 -22.09 12.32 -39.96
C ALA A 209 -21.68 13.11 -41.22
#